data_AF-A0A0N4WSI5-F1
#
_entry.id   AF-A0A0N4WSI5-F1
#
_cell.length_a   1.000
_cell.length_b   1.000
_cell.length_c   1.000
_cell.angle_alpha   90.00
_cell.angle_beta   90.00
_cell.angle_gamma   90.00
#
_symmetry.space_group_name_H-M   'P 1'
#
loop_
_entity.id
_entity.type
_entity.pdbx_description
1 polymer ?
#
loop_
_entity_poly.entity_id
_entity_poly.type
_entity_poly.pdbx_seq_one_letter_code
_entity_poly.pdbx_strand_id
1 'polypeptide(L)'
;MQGNWKDSKEDVLHLNFPDENVTREGLHAVLGSLYHNQIEIDLDKVEGVLSAASVLQLESVLERCGEAMAENILPNNVLRYLNLAEMYGLPQVTNKAYHLLKWNFWRFMKSKDHLKELKEDTFIRLISSSELLIMEGEMDIYIAIKMWIFLQQKPHASALPDAEFTRLMNETLASYPPGELFVRYAALFAALRFHHITTTLASLGVVEKDRLIPKEVLRAVMVDQWKTTLTNEENPTAVIISDGTGACLFDSTKQSISLRLDQSVVVARFGDDIKLPVSVHLLYLAAQPAPPSFLYVNQYIKDVVKREDEEEEEEEEVFHMASE
;
A
#
# COMPACT_ATOMS: atom_id res chain seq x y z
N MET A 1 -23.45 -20.09 -39.76
CA MET A 1 -23.02 -20.69 -38.48
C MET A 1 -23.69 -22.06 -38.35
N GLN A 2 -22.93 -23.15 -38.20
CA GLN A 2 -23.51 -24.48 -37.93
C GLN A 2 -23.47 -24.73 -36.42
N GLY A 3 -24.62 -24.63 -35.78
CA GLY A 3 -24.78 -24.93 -34.35
C GLY A 3 -26.24 -25.01 -33.96
N ASN A 4 -26.57 -25.90 -33.02
CA ASN A 4 -27.94 -26.12 -32.52
C ASN A 4 -28.47 -24.98 -31.62
N TRP A 5 -27.80 -23.82 -31.64
CA TRP A 5 -28.18 -22.64 -30.88
C TRP A 5 -29.36 -21.94 -31.55
N LYS A 6 -30.28 -21.40 -30.74
CA LYS A 6 -31.45 -20.66 -31.22
C LYS A 6 -31.04 -19.52 -32.16
N ASP A 7 -29.94 -18.89 -31.83
CA ASP A 7 -29.34 -17.72 -32.48
C ASP A 7 -28.78 -18.04 -33.88
N SER A 8 -28.52 -19.31 -34.21
CA SER A 8 -27.94 -19.68 -35.51
C SER A 8 -28.87 -19.46 -36.70
N LYS A 9 -30.17 -19.26 -36.44
CA LYS A 9 -31.22 -19.07 -37.44
C LYS A 9 -31.79 -17.65 -37.45
N GLU A 10 -31.30 -16.75 -36.60
CA GLU A 10 -31.77 -15.37 -36.53
C GLU A 10 -30.88 -14.45 -37.38
N ASP A 11 -31.50 -13.58 -38.18
CA ASP A 11 -30.78 -12.58 -39.00
C ASP A 11 -30.31 -11.37 -38.17
N VAL A 12 -30.90 -11.16 -36.98
CA VAL A 12 -30.60 -10.07 -36.06
C VAL A 12 -30.31 -10.65 -34.69
N LEU A 13 -29.12 -10.33 -34.16
CA LEU A 13 -28.71 -10.75 -32.82
C LEU A 13 -28.74 -9.56 -31.86
N HIS A 14 -29.48 -9.70 -30.77
CA HIS A 14 -29.52 -8.70 -29.70
C HIS A 14 -28.51 -9.06 -28.62
N LEU A 15 -27.38 -8.37 -28.62
CA LEU A 15 -26.31 -8.58 -27.64
C LEU A 15 -26.49 -7.61 -26.46
N ASN A 16 -26.65 -8.17 -25.26
CA ASN A 16 -26.69 -7.43 -24.01
C ASN A 16 -25.43 -7.71 -23.22
N PHE A 17 -24.67 -6.67 -22.87
CA PHE A 17 -23.43 -6.79 -22.14
C PHE A 17 -23.58 -6.24 -20.72
N PRO A 18 -23.10 -6.96 -19.69
CA PRO A 18 -23.12 -6.47 -18.32
C PRO A 18 -22.04 -5.41 -18.04
N ASP A 19 -20.98 -5.39 -18.83
CA ASP A 19 -19.91 -4.39 -18.72
C ASP A 19 -20.36 -3.06 -19.36
N GLU A 20 -20.49 -2.02 -18.54
CA GLU A 20 -20.91 -0.67 -18.94
C GLU A 20 -19.91 0.02 -19.88
N ASN A 21 -18.66 -0.44 -19.89
CA ASN A 21 -17.63 0.11 -20.79
C ASN A 21 -17.80 -0.39 -22.24
N VAL A 22 -18.70 -1.34 -22.51
CA VAL A 22 -18.95 -1.82 -23.87
C VAL A 22 -19.73 -0.78 -24.66
N THR A 23 -19.03 -0.07 -25.53
CA THR A 23 -19.59 0.99 -26.36
C THR A 23 -19.83 0.54 -27.80
N ARG A 24 -20.76 1.22 -28.47
CA ARG A 24 -21.04 1.00 -29.89
C ARG A 24 -19.80 1.25 -30.74
N GLU A 25 -19.09 2.32 -30.43
CA GLU A 25 -17.86 2.74 -31.12
C GLU A 25 -16.76 1.69 -30.95
N GLY A 26 -16.59 1.18 -29.72
CA GLY A 26 -15.65 0.10 -29.41
C GLY A 26 -15.96 -1.18 -30.18
N LEU A 27 -17.21 -1.64 -30.16
CA LEU A 27 -17.65 -2.80 -30.95
C LEU A 27 -17.43 -2.60 -32.44
N HIS A 28 -17.76 -1.41 -32.97
CA HIS A 28 -17.55 -1.12 -34.39
C HIS A 28 -16.06 -1.15 -34.77
N ALA A 29 -15.19 -0.58 -33.95
CA ALA A 29 -13.73 -0.61 -34.18
C ALA A 29 -13.19 -2.04 -34.14
N VAL A 30 -13.57 -2.82 -33.12
CA VAL A 30 -13.09 -4.19 -32.93
C VAL A 30 -13.64 -5.12 -34.02
N LEU A 31 -14.93 -5.07 -34.34
CA LEU A 31 -15.51 -5.85 -35.44
C LEU A 31 -14.94 -5.43 -36.79
N GLY A 32 -14.74 -4.13 -37.00
CA GLY A 32 -14.08 -3.61 -38.19
C GLY A 32 -12.65 -4.14 -38.37
N SER A 33 -11.94 -4.38 -37.27
CA SER A 33 -10.58 -4.94 -37.30
C SER A 33 -10.54 -6.37 -37.83
N LEU A 34 -11.62 -7.15 -37.65
CA LEU A 34 -11.72 -8.51 -38.19
C LEU A 34 -11.74 -8.54 -39.71
N TYR A 35 -12.21 -7.48 -40.36
CA TYR A 35 -12.28 -7.38 -41.82
C TYR A 35 -11.00 -6.81 -42.42
N HIS A 36 -10.35 -5.86 -41.75
CA HIS A 36 -9.22 -5.10 -42.29
C HIS A 36 -7.86 -5.57 -41.74
N ASN A 37 -7.85 -6.45 -40.75
CA ASN A 37 -6.67 -6.90 -39.99
C ASN A 37 -5.83 -5.73 -39.41
N GLN A 38 -6.48 -4.59 -39.20
CA GLN A 38 -5.90 -3.37 -38.65
C GLN A 38 -6.92 -2.72 -37.70
N ILE A 39 -6.41 -2.10 -36.65
CA ILE A 39 -7.21 -1.32 -35.71
C ILE A 39 -6.43 -0.07 -35.34
N GLU A 40 -7.10 1.07 -35.42
CA GLU A 40 -6.63 2.35 -34.89
C GLU A 40 -7.14 2.48 -33.46
N ILE A 41 -6.23 2.72 -32.53
CA ILE A 41 -6.53 2.75 -31.09
C ILE A 41 -6.48 4.20 -30.64
N ASP A 42 -7.65 4.75 -30.30
CA ASP A 42 -7.76 6.03 -29.61
C ASP A 42 -7.58 5.81 -28.10
N LEU A 43 -6.47 6.29 -27.55
CA LEU A 43 -6.13 6.13 -26.13
C LEU A 43 -7.09 6.87 -25.19
N ASP A 44 -7.78 7.91 -25.68
CA ASP A 44 -8.78 8.63 -24.89
C ASP A 44 -10.07 7.83 -24.71
N LYS A 45 -10.34 6.85 -25.60
CA LYS A 45 -11.53 5.99 -25.59
C LYS A 45 -11.19 4.50 -25.55
N VAL A 46 -10.01 4.16 -25.04
CA VAL A 46 -9.46 2.80 -25.04
C VAL A 46 -10.35 1.81 -24.26
N GLU A 47 -11.12 2.28 -23.28
CA GLU A 47 -12.06 1.45 -22.50
C GLU A 47 -13.07 0.73 -23.38
N GLY A 48 -13.61 1.44 -24.38
CA GLY A 48 -14.59 0.90 -25.32
C GLY A 48 -14.01 -0.20 -26.19
N VAL A 49 -12.76 -0.03 -26.63
CA VAL A 49 -12.07 -1.00 -27.48
C VAL A 49 -11.65 -2.22 -26.67
N LEU A 50 -11.12 -2.01 -25.46
CA LEU A 50 -10.73 -3.09 -24.55
C LEU A 50 -11.92 -3.96 -24.12
N SER A 51 -13.02 -3.33 -23.68
CA SER A 51 -14.23 -4.04 -23.27
C SER A 51 -14.80 -4.88 -24.41
N ALA A 52 -14.91 -4.29 -25.61
CA ALA A 52 -15.36 -4.98 -26.81
C ALA A 52 -14.44 -6.14 -27.20
N ALA A 53 -13.12 -5.95 -27.16
CA ALA A 53 -12.16 -7.00 -27.46
C ALA A 53 -12.19 -8.12 -26.41
N SER A 54 -12.40 -7.80 -25.13
CA SER A 54 -12.53 -8.78 -24.04
C SER A 54 -13.78 -9.63 -24.21
N VAL A 55 -14.93 -9.01 -24.45
CA VAL A 55 -16.21 -9.70 -24.64
C VAL A 55 -16.22 -10.57 -25.89
N LEU A 56 -15.60 -10.09 -26.98
CA LEU A 56 -15.47 -10.86 -28.23
C LEU A 56 -14.29 -11.84 -28.21
N GLN A 57 -13.53 -11.91 -27.10
CA GLN A 57 -12.38 -12.80 -26.90
C GLN A 57 -11.29 -12.64 -27.98
N LEU A 58 -11.02 -11.40 -28.38
CA LEU A 58 -9.99 -11.06 -29.36
C LEU A 58 -8.68 -10.68 -28.66
N GLU A 59 -7.94 -11.69 -28.22
CA GLU A 59 -6.68 -11.55 -27.47
C GLU A 59 -5.64 -10.69 -28.21
N SER A 60 -5.54 -10.80 -29.53
CA SER A 60 -4.60 -10.00 -30.34
C SER A 60 -4.90 -8.50 -30.28
N VAL A 61 -6.17 -8.12 -30.15
CA VAL A 61 -6.57 -6.71 -30.00
C VAL A 61 -6.32 -6.24 -28.57
N LEU A 62 -6.60 -7.09 -27.56
CA LEU A 62 -6.29 -6.80 -26.17
C LEU A 62 -4.79 -6.58 -25.95
N GLU A 63 -3.95 -7.44 -26.52
CA GLU A 63 -2.49 -7.36 -26.43
C GLU A 63 -2.00 -6.02 -27.02
N ARG A 64 -2.45 -5.67 -28.22
CA ARG A 64 -2.11 -4.40 -28.89
C ARG A 64 -2.59 -3.17 -28.10
N CYS A 65 -3.79 -3.22 -27.51
CA CYS A 65 -4.27 -2.15 -26.64
C CYS A 65 -3.38 -2.02 -25.40
N GLY A 66 -3.02 -3.16 -24.78
CA GLY A 66 -2.12 -3.18 -23.62
C GLY A 66 -0.71 -2.67 -23.94
N GLU A 67 -0.16 -2.99 -25.12
CA GLU A 67 1.13 -2.43 -25.58
C GLU A 67 1.05 -0.91 -25.74
N ALA A 68 0.04 -0.41 -26.48
CA ALA A 68 -0.15 1.02 -26.69
C ALA A 68 -0.36 1.78 -25.38
N MET A 69 -1.12 1.21 -24.44
CA MET A 69 -1.30 1.77 -23.10
C MET A 69 0.00 1.76 -22.31
N ALA A 70 0.75 0.66 -22.32
CA ALA A 70 2.01 0.53 -21.60
C ALA A 70 3.04 1.57 -22.09
N GLU A 71 3.10 1.85 -23.39
CA GLU A 71 3.97 2.87 -23.97
C GLU A 71 3.59 4.30 -23.54
N ASN A 72 2.31 4.54 -23.25
CA ASN A 72 1.75 5.87 -22.97
C ASN A 72 1.30 6.06 -21.51
N ILE A 73 1.91 5.33 -20.56
CA ILE A 73 1.66 5.54 -19.12
C ILE A 73 2.32 6.85 -18.68
N LEU A 74 1.51 7.73 -18.11
CA LEU A 74 1.87 9.05 -17.59
C LEU A 74 1.33 9.21 -16.16
N PRO A 75 1.89 10.13 -15.34
CA PRO A 75 1.45 10.31 -13.96
C PRO A 75 -0.03 10.68 -13.79
N ASN A 76 -0.66 11.30 -14.79
CA ASN A 76 -2.06 11.72 -14.77
C ASN A 76 -3.04 10.62 -15.21
N ASN A 77 -2.59 9.59 -15.94
CA ASN A 77 -3.45 8.53 -16.46
C ASN A 77 -3.13 7.15 -15.83
N VAL A 78 -2.09 7.06 -15.00
CA VAL A 78 -1.60 5.79 -14.45
C VAL A 78 -2.67 5.02 -13.67
N LEU A 79 -3.52 5.70 -12.90
CA LEU A 79 -4.61 5.04 -12.16
C LEU A 79 -5.71 4.53 -13.10
N ARG A 80 -6.11 5.33 -14.07
CA ARG A 80 -7.07 4.94 -15.10
C ARG A 80 -6.59 3.68 -15.81
N TYR A 81 -5.34 3.68 -16.29
CA TYR A 81 -4.76 2.54 -16.99
C TYR A 81 -4.56 1.33 -16.10
N LEU A 82 -4.18 1.52 -14.84
CA LEU A 82 -4.08 0.43 -13.88
C LEU A 82 -5.44 -0.23 -13.64
N ASN A 83 -6.50 0.56 -13.45
CA ASN A 83 -7.86 0.05 -13.25
C ASN A 83 -8.35 -0.77 -14.45
N LEU A 84 -8.09 -0.29 -15.67
CA LEU A 84 -8.43 -1.02 -16.90
C LEU A 84 -7.59 -2.29 -17.05
N ALA A 85 -6.30 -2.23 -16.72
CA ALA A 85 -5.41 -3.37 -16.81
C ALA A 85 -5.78 -4.48 -15.80
N GLU A 86 -6.19 -4.13 -14.60
CA GLU A 86 -6.70 -5.09 -13.62
C GLU A 86 -8.06 -5.66 -14.03
N MET A 87 -8.94 -4.85 -14.65
CA MET A 87 -10.26 -5.28 -15.09
C MET A 87 -10.21 -6.24 -16.30
N TYR A 88 -9.36 -5.95 -17.28
CA TYR A 88 -9.27 -6.72 -18.54
C TYR A 88 -8.07 -7.67 -18.61
N GLY A 89 -7.28 -7.78 -17.52
CA GLY A 89 -6.19 -8.74 -17.41
C GLY A 89 -4.96 -8.41 -18.28
N LEU A 90 -4.44 -7.18 -18.19
CA LEU A 90 -3.29 -6.70 -18.98
C LEU A 90 -2.01 -6.57 -18.11
N PRO A 91 -1.28 -7.67 -17.85
CA PRO A 91 -0.15 -7.66 -16.92
C PRO A 91 0.99 -6.70 -17.31
N GLN A 92 1.22 -6.48 -18.60
CA GLN A 92 2.23 -5.55 -19.12
C GLN A 92 1.97 -4.10 -18.67
N VAL A 93 0.70 -3.68 -18.66
CA VAL A 93 0.30 -2.35 -18.19
C VAL A 93 0.35 -2.32 -16.67
N THR A 94 -0.20 -3.33 -16.00
CA THR A 94 -0.22 -3.44 -14.53
C THR A 94 1.19 -3.32 -13.95
N ASN A 95 2.15 -4.10 -14.45
CA ASN A 95 3.53 -4.09 -13.95
C ASN A 95 4.20 -2.72 -14.13
N LYS A 96 4.02 -2.11 -15.30
CA LYS A 96 4.63 -0.80 -15.61
C LYS A 96 3.97 0.34 -14.83
N ALA A 97 2.66 0.28 -14.64
CA ALA A 97 1.91 1.22 -13.80
C ALA A 97 2.34 1.13 -12.33
N TYR A 98 2.41 -0.08 -11.75
CA TYR A 98 2.92 -0.27 -10.39
C TYR A 98 4.37 0.21 -10.23
N HIS A 99 5.23 -0.04 -11.22
CA HIS A 99 6.60 0.47 -11.20
C HIS A 99 6.63 2.00 -11.16
N LEU A 100 5.86 2.68 -12.02
CA LEU A 100 5.78 4.14 -12.05
C LEU A 100 5.24 4.71 -10.73
N LEU A 101 4.20 4.09 -10.17
CA LEU A 101 3.58 4.48 -8.91
C LEU A 101 4.56 4.34 -7.73
N LYS A 102 5.29 3.22 -7.64
CA LYS A 102 6.31 3.02 -6.60
C LYS A 102 7.42 4.07 -6.68
N TRP A 103 7.89 4.36 -7.89
CA TRP A 103 8.99 5.30 -8.11
C TRP A 103 8.61 6.75 -7.83
N ASN A 104 7.35 7.12 -8.07
CA ASN A 104 6.85 8.49 -7.89
C ASN A 104 5.87 8.61 -6.72
N PHE A 105 5.88 7.65 -5.78
CA PHE A 105 4.88 7.53 -4.74
C PHE A 105 4.69 8.83 -3.95
N TRP A 106 5.79 9.47 -3.53
CA TRP A 106 5.72 10.73 -2.78
C TRP A 106 5.04 11.88 -3.54
N ARG A 107 5.22 11.98 -4.87
CA ARG A 107 4.54 13.01 -5.69
C ARG A 107 3.06 12.69 -5.80
N PHE A 108 2.78 11.40 -5.95
CA PHE A 108 1.46 10.88 -6.14
C PHE A 108 0.59 11.09 -4.88
N MET A 109 1.14 10.83 -3.69
CA MET A 109 0.48 11.05 -2.40
C MET A 109 0.19 12.52 -2.08
N LYS A 110 0.88 13.49 -2.72
CA LYS A 110 0.59 14.92 -2.53
C LYS A 110 -0.64 15.39 -3.32
N SER A 111 -1.03 14.65 -4.36
CA SER A 111 -2.18 15.00 -5.18
C SER A 111 -3.46 14.46 -4.56
N LYS A 112 -4.36 15.36 -4.16
CA LYS A 112 -5.67 15.00 -3.59
C LYS A 112 -6.52 14.22 -4.60
N ASP A 113 -6.45 14.56 -5.88
CA ASP A 113 -7.22 13.85 -6.92
C ASP A 113 -6.72 12.43 -7.15
N HIS A 114 -5.40 12.24 -7.13
CA HIS A 114 -4.82 10.89 -7.21
C HIS A 114 -5.20 10.03 -6.00
N LEU A 115 -5.16 10.58 -4.79
CA LEU A 115 -5.60 9.86 -3.59
C LEU A 115 -7.09 9.50 -3.64
N LYS A 116 -7.92 10.41 -4.15
CA LYS A 116 -9.37 10.18 -4.31
C LYS A 116 -9.67 9.01 -5.25
N GLU A 117 -8.93 8.88 -6.35
CA GLU A 117 -9.13 7.83 -7.37
C GLU A 117 -8.44 6.49 -7.03
N LEU A 118 -7.55 6.47 -6.04
CA LEU A 118 -6.80 5.28 -5.65
C LEU A 118 -7.70 4.28 -4.90
N LYS A 119 -7.74 3.03 -5.38
CA LYS A 119 -8.43 1.92 -4.71
C LYS A 119 -7.66 1.44 -3.48
N GLU A 120 -8.38 0.91 -2.50
CA GLU A 120 -7.81 0.41 -1.25
C GLU A 120 -6.79 -0.71 -1.48
N ASP A 121 -7.14 -1.74 -2.25
CA ASP A 121 -6.25 -2.87 -2.54
C ASP A 121 -4.94 -2.44 -3.23
N THR A 122 -5.05 -1.51 -4.19
CA THR A 122 -3.90 -0.91 -4.85
C THR A 122 -3.02 -0.19 -3.84
N PHE A 123 -3.64 0.58 -2.93
CA PHE A 123 -2.91 1.32 -1.91
C PHE A 123 -2.16 0.37 -0.96
N ILE A 124 -2.84 -0.66 -0.43
CA ILE A 124 -2.24 -1.70 0.42
C ILE A 124 -1.05 -2.35 -0.30
N ARG A 125 -1.21 -2.71 -1.57
CA ARG A 125 -0.13 -3.34 -2.37
C ARG A 125 1.07 -2.41 -2.55
N LEU A 126 0.85 -1.12 -2.73
CA LEU A 126 1.91 -0.11 -2.85
C LEU A 126 2.69 0.02 -1.54
N ILE A 127 2.01 0.21 -0.41
CA ILE A 127 2.66 0.44 0.90
C ILE A 127 3.34 -0.82 1.45
N SER A 128 2.86 -1.99 1.07
CA SER A 128 3.48 -3.27 1.44
C SER A 128 4.76 -3.58 0.64
N SER A 129 5.06 -2.82 -0.42
CA SER A 129 6.22 -3.07 -1.27
C SER A 129 7.53 -2.62 -0.61
N SER A 130 8.54 -3.50 -0.62
CA SER A 130 9.90 -3.17 -0.16
C SER A 130 10.64 -2.19 -1.07
N GLU A 131 10.19 -2.03 -2.32
CA GLU A 131 10.79 -1.15 -3.33
C GLU A 131 10.17 0.26 -3.35
N LEU A 132 9.32 0.57 -2.37
CA LEU A 132 8.63 1.85 -2.31
C LEU A 132 9.61 2.99 -1.99
N LEU A 133 9.65 4.02 -2.84
CA LEU A 133 10.47 5.20 -2.60
C LEU A 133 9.71 6.24 -1.79
N ILE A 134 10.20 6.53 -0.59
CA ILE A 134 9.60 7.47 0.37
C ILE A 134 10.64 8.56 0.71
N MET A 135 10.18 9.77 1.05
CA MET A 135 11.03 10.92 1.35
C MET A 135 11.46 10.97 2.83
N GLU A 136 10.50 11.07 3.76
CA GLU A 136 10.81 11.30 5.19
C GLU A 136 10.59 10.06 6.08
N GLY A 137 10.03 8.99 5.51
CA GLY A 137 9.85 7.69 6.17
C GLY A 137 8.38 7.32 6.37
N GLU A 138 8.11 6.44 7.32
CA GLU A 138 6.79 5.83 7.52
C GLU A 138 5.67 6.84 7.86
N MET A 139 6.05 8.00 8.44
CA MET A 139 5.12 9.06 8.79
C MET A 139 4.41 9.64 7.55
N ASP A 140 5.09 9.73 6.41
CA ASP A 140 4.48 10.19 5.15
C ASP A 140 3.37 9.24 4.70
N ILE A 141 3.56 7.93 4.89
CA ILE A 141 2.56 6.91 4.56
C ILE A 141 1.36 7.04 5.49
N TYR A 142 1.59 7.26 6.79
CA TYR A 142 0.52 7.49 7.75
C TYR A 142 -0.34 8.72 7.39
N ILE A 143 0.31 9.84 7.05
CA ILE A 143 -0.39 11.06 6.61
C ILE A 143 -1.18 10.79 5.32
N ALA A 144 -0.60 10.06 4.37
CA ALA A 144 -1.28 9.69 3.14
C ALA A 144 -2.51 8.79 3.38
N ILE A 145 -2.41 7.79 4.27
CA ILE A 145 -3.54 6.94 4.68
C ILE A 145 -4.63 7.81 5.31
N LYS A 146 -4.25 8.73 6.22
CA LYS A 146 -5.19 9.67 6.85
C LYS A 146 -5.94 10.52 5.82
N MET A 147 -5.23 11.08 4.84
CA MET A 147 -5.82 11.86 3.75
C MET A 147 -6.72 11.02 2.85
N TRP A 148 -6.28 9.80 2.52
CA TRP A 148 -7.04 8.86 1.70
C TRP A 148 -8.36 8.47 2.36
N ILE A 149 -8.34 8.06 3.64
CA ILE A 149 -9.55 7.71 4.41
C ILE A 149 -10.56 8.86 4.36
N PHE A 150 -10.10 10.10 4.57
CA PHE A 150 -10.96 11.27 4.50
C PHE A 150 -11.55 11.49 3.10
N LEU A 151 -10.74 11.35 2.04
CA LEU A 151 -11.18 11.52 0.66
C LEU A 151 -12.17 10.44 0.22
N GLN A 152 -12.07 9.21 0.74
CA GLN A 152 -13.07 8.16 0.48
C GLN A 152 -14.44 8.53 1.08
N GLN A 153 -14.47 9.22 2.22
CA GLN A 153 -15.73 9.67 2.83
C GLN A 153 -16.27 10.98 2.22
N LYS A 154 -15.38 11.88 1.80
CA LYS A 154 -15.74 13.20 1.25
C LYS A 154 -14.95 13.47 -0.04
N PRO A 155 -15.32 12.85 -1.18
CA PRO A 155 -14.58 13.02 -2.44
C PRO A 155 -14.52 14.47 -2.95
N HIS A 156 -15.56 15.27 -2.68
CA HIS A 156 -15.63 16.69 -3.07
C HIS A 156 -14.61 17.56 -2.34
N ALA A 157 -14.03 17.10 -1.23
CA ALA A 157 -13.04 17.85 -0.49
C ALA A 157 -11.71 18.00 -1.26
N SER A 158 -11.47 17.21 -2.33
CA SER A 158 -10.23 17.32 -3.11
C SER A 158 -10.02 18.70 -3.73
N ALA A 159 -11.10 19.43 -4.02
CA ALA A 159 -11.07 20.78 -4.57
C ALA A 159 -10.87 21.90 -3.53
N LEU A 160 -10.88 21.58 -2.23
CA LEU A 160 -10.77 22.58 -1.17
C LEU A 160 -9.33 23.09 -1.00
N PRO A 161 -9.13 24.38 -0.61
CA PRO A 161 -7.83 24.89 -0.19
C PRO A 161 -7.23 24.08 0.96
N ASP A 162 -5.90 24.04 1.06
CA ASP A 162 -5.19 23.16 2.01
C ASP A 162 -5.59 23.39 3.48
N ALA A 163 -5.75 24.66 3.90
CA ALA A 163 -6.12 24.97 5.28
C ALA A 163 -7.53 24.46 5.64
N GLU A 164 -8.50 24.64 4.73
CA GLU A 164 -9.87 24.16 4.92
C GLU A 164 -9.94 22.64 4.85
N PHE A 165 -9.18 22.03 3.93
CA PHE A 165 -9.03 20.59 3.80
C PHE A 165 -8.52 19.97 5.10
N THR A 166 -7.43 20.49 5.67
CA THR A 166 -6.86 19.96 6.91
C THR A 166 -7.81 20.12 8.10
N ARG A 167 -8.53 21.25 8.19
CA ARG A 167 -9.53 21.46 9.25
C ARG A 167 -10.65 20.44 9.14
N LEU A 168 -11.28 20.34 7.97
CA LEU A 168 -12.42 19.44 7.75
C LEU A 168 -12.02 17.97 7.91
N MET A 169 -10.82 17.60 7.47
CA MET A 169 -10.26 16.26 7.68
C MET A 169 -10.16 15.94 9.17
N ASN A 170 -9.57 16.83 9.98
CA ASN A 170 -9.44 16.59 11.41
C ASN A 170 -10.79 16.55 12.13
N GLU A 171 -11.74 17.40 11.76
CA GLU A 171 -13.10 17.39 12.31
C GLU A 171 -13.85 16.09 11.97
N THR A 172 -13.76 15.65 10.72
CA THR A 172 -14.40 14.42 10.23
C THR A 172 -13.80 13.19 10.88
N LEU A 173 -12.47 13.10 10.98
CA LEU A 173 -11.83 11.95 11.64
C LEU A 173 -12.11 11.94 13.15
N ALA A 174 -12.21 13.12 13.78
CA ALA A 174 -12.52 13.23 15.20
C ALA A 174 -13.97 12.92 15.57
N SER A 175 -14.90 12.93 14.61
CA SER A 175 -16.31 12.58 14.84
C SER A 175 -16.55 11.08 14.97
N TYR A 176 -15.61 10.25 14.50
CA TYR A 176 -15.72 8.80 14.64
C TYR A 176 -15.35 8.36 16.07
N PRO A 177 -16.02 7.31 16.59
CA PRO A 177 -15.59 6.59 17.77
C PRO A 177 -14.11 6.14 17.68
N PRO A 178 -13.38 6.15 18.81
CA PRO A 178 -12.00 5.65 18.84
C PRO A 178 -11.90 4.21 18.33
N GLY A 179 -10.98 3.96 17.39
CA GLY A 179 -10.72 2.62 16.88
C GLY A 179 -11.64 2.14 15.74
N GLU A 180 -12.78 2.79 15.47
CA GLU A 180 -13.69 2.34 14.39
C GLU A 180 -13.01 2.40 13.02
N LEU A 181 -12.43 3.54 12.67
CA LEU A 181 -11.69 3.70 11.41
C LEU A 181 -10.44 2.81 11.35
N PHE A 182 -9.85 2.51 12.50
CA PHE A 182 -8.69 1.62 12.58
C PHE A 182 -9.06 0.18 12.22
N VAL A 183 -10.18 -0.33 12.75
CA VAL A 183 -10.70 -1.66 12.45
C VAL A 183 -11.18 -1.73 11.00
N ARG A 184 -11.90 -0.71 10.54
CA ARG A 184 -12.42 -0.65 9.16
C ARG A 184 -11.31 -0.72 8.11
N TYR A 185 -10.20 -0.03 8.34
CA TYR A 185 -9.05 0.05 7.42
C TYR A 185 -7.83 -0.72 7.94
N ALA A 186 -8.06 -1.80 8.69
CA ALA A 186 -7.03 -2.55 9.38
C ALA A 186 -5.89 -3.00 8.46
N ALA A 187 -6.18 -3.37 7.20
CA ALA A 187 -5.17 -3.83 6.26
C ALA A 187 -4.16 -2.72 5.89
N LEU A 188 -4.60 -1.46 5.78
CA LEU A 188 -3.71 -0.32 5.55
C LEU A 188 -2.79 -0.09 6.76
N PHE A 189 -3.35 -0.15 7.97
CA PHE A 189 -2.57 0.01 9.20
C PHE A 189 -1.65 -1.18 9.48
N ALA A 190 -2.03 -2.39 9.08
CA ALA A 190 -1.21 -3.59 9.21
C ALA A 190 0.02 -3.58 8.32
N ALA A 191 -0.06 -2.91 7.16
CA ALA A 191 1.05 -2.74 6.24
C ALA A 191 2.03 -1.63 6.67
N LEU A 192 1.60 -0.69 7.52
CA LEU A 192 2.49 0.30 8.12
C LEU A 192 3.54 -0.35 9.03
N ARG A 193 4.62 0.36 9.31
CA ARG A 193 5.67 -0.04 10.28
C ARG A 193 5.63 0.88 11.49
N PHE A 194 4.77 0.58 12.47
CA PHE A 194 4.53 1.47 13.62
C PHE A 194 5.80 1.85 14.37
N HIS A 195 6.75 0.92 14.50
CA HIS A 195 8.06 1.16 15.13
C HIS A 195 8.86 2.29 14.49
N HIS A 196 8.71 2.55 13.19
CA HIS A 196 9.37 3.67 12.51
C HIS A 196 8.65 5.01 12.73
N ILE A 197 7.36 4.96 13.08
CA ILE A 197 6.55 6.14 13.40
C ILE A 197 6.80 6.60 14.85
N THR A 198 6.92 5.66 15.79
CA THR A 198 7.11 5.94 17.23
C THR A 198 8.55 6.31 17.61
N THR A 199 9.44 6.51 16.64
CA THR A 199 10.87 6.84 16.87
C THR A 199 11.09 8.22 17.44
N THR A 200 10.23 9.18 17.11
CA THR A 200 10.40 10.60 17.45
C THR A 200 9.18 11.11 18.21
N LEU A 201 9.42 11.90 19.26
CA LEU A 201 8.34 12.48 20.08
C LEU A 201 7.38 13.36 19.26
N ALA A 202 7.88 14.06 18.24
CA ALA A 202 7.05 14.85 17.33
C ALA A 202 6.03 13.97 16.57
N SER A 203 6.49 12.87 15.95
CA SER A 203 5.64 11.91 15.23
C SER A 203 4.63 11.25 16.16
N LEU A 204 5.07 10.83 17.35
CA LEU A 204 4.19 10.25 18.36
C LEU A 204 3.07 11.23 18.78
N GLY A 205 3.41 12.49 19.06
CA GLY A 205 2.44 13.51 19.44
C GLY A 205 1.40 13.80 18.36
N VAL A 206 1.76 13.69 17.07
CA VAL A 206 0.80 13.81 15.96
C VAL A 206 -0.16 12.63 15.95
N VAL A 207 0.35 11.40 16.02
CA VAL A 207 -0.47 10.18 15.97
C VAL A 207 -1.40 10.06 17.17
N GLU A 208 -0.93 10.42 18.37
CA GLU A 208 -1.76 10.44 19.59
C GLU A 208 -2.90 11.46 19.51
N LYS A 209 -2.62 12.64 18.95
CA LYS A 209 -3.64 13.69 18.78
C LYS A 209 -4.71 13.30 17.77
N ASP A 210 -4.31 12.60 16.71
CA ASP A 210 -5.22 12.18 15.64
C ASP A 210 -6.21 11.09 16.08
N ARG A 211 -5.89 10.33 17.13
CA ARG A 211 -6.73 9.24 17.68
C ARG A 211 -7.12 8.15 16.66
N LEU A 212 -6.43 8.11 15.53
CA LEU A 212 -6.69 7.16 14.45
C LEU A 212 -6.09 5.78 14.76
N ILE A 213 -4.92 5.74 15.41
CA ILE A 213 -4.34 4.51 15.96
C ILE A 213 -4.73 4.45 17.46
N PRO A 214 -5.37 3.37 17.93
CA PRO A 214 -5.76 3.21 19.33
C PRO A 214 -4.56 3.32 20.28
N LYS A 215 -4.79 3.89 21.48
CA LYS A 215 -3.74 4.11 22.49
C LYS A 215 -3.14 2.79 22.98
N GLU A 216 -3.96 1.74 23.00
CA GLU A 216 -3.61 0.38 23.38
C GLU A 216 -2.56 -0.19 22.42
N VAL A 217 -2.78 0.01 21.10
CA VAL A 217 -1.84 -0.39 20.04
C VAL A 217 -0.54 0.39 20.17
N LEU A 218 -0.61 1.71 20.31
CA LEU A 218 0.60 2.54 20.49
C LEU A 218 1.40 2.12 21.73
N ARG A 219 0.72 1.86 22.86
CA ARG A 219 1.36 1.40 24.09
C ARG A 219 2.03 0.04 23.91
N ALA A 220 1.38 -0.91 23.23
CA ALA A 220 1.97 -2.21 22.95
C ALA A 220 3.24 -2.09 22.09
N VAL A 221 3.19 -1.29 21.02
CA VAL A 221 4.35 -1.00 20.16
C VAL A 221 5.49 -0.37 20.96
N MET A 222 5.19 0.65 21.79
CA MET A 222 6.22 1.32 22.60
C MET A 222 6.86 0.39 23.64
N VAL A 223 6.08 -0.48 24.27
CA VAL A 223 6.59 -1.46 25.23
C VAL A 223 7.52 -2.46 24.55
N ASP A 224 7.15 -2.97 23.38
CA ASP A 224 8.00 -3.89 22.63
C ASP A 224 9.25 -3.20 22.11
N GLN A 225 9.14 -1.97 21.60
CA GLN A 225 10.29 -1.16 21.19
C GLN A 225 11.27 -0.96 22.36
N TRP A 226 10.77 -0.65 23.56
CA TRP A 226 11.60 -0.51 24.75
C TRP A 226 12.27 -1.83 25.16
N LYS A 227 11.54 -2.96 25.14
CA LYS A 227 12.11 -4.29 25.39
C LYS A 227 13.21 -4.63 24.38
N THR A 228 13.01 -4.34 23.10
CA THR A 228 14.02 -4.53 22.06
C THR A 228 15.25 -3.68 22.34
N THR A 229 15.07 -2.42 22.77
CA THR A 229 16.20 -1.57 23.19
C THR A 229 16.97 -2.19 24.36
N LEU A 230 16.27 -2.64 25.41
CA LEU A 230 16.91 -3.30 26.56
C LEU A 230 17.64 -4.58 26.16
N THR A 231 17.05 -5.42 25.32
CA THR A 231 17.68 -6.66 24.84
C THR A 231 18.96 -6.37 24.05
N ASN A 232 18.96 -5.30 23.24
CA ASN A 232 20.14 -4.86 22.51
C ASN A 232 21.24 -4.32 23.42
N GLU A 233 20.88 -3.68 24.55
CA GLU A 233 21.84 -3.25 25.57
C GLU A 233 22.44 -4.45 26.34
N GLU A 234 21.62 -5.44 26.68
CA GLU A 234 22.06 -6.66 27.38
C GLU A 234 22.90 -7.58 26.49
N ASN A 235 22.60 -7.63 25.18
CA ASN A 235 23.26 -8.48 24.19
C ASN A 235 23.78 -7.65 23.02
N PRO A 236 24.92 -6.94 23.18
CA PRO A 236 25.43 -6.05 22.15
C PRO A 236 25.81 -6.83 20.88
N THR A 237 25.28 -6.40 19.75
CA THR A 237 25.63 -6.89 18.42
C THR A 237 27.12 -6.68 18.13
N ALA A 238 27.80 -7.75 17.74
CA ALA A 238 29.21 -7.73 17.39
C ALA A 238 29.39 -7.55 15.87
N VAL A 239 29.88 -6.40 15.44
CA VAL A 239 30.50 -6.23 14.12
C VAL A 239 31.94 -6.75 14.16
N ILE A 240 32.24 -7.69 13.26
CA ILE A 240 33.59 -8.20 12.97
C ILE A 240 33.90 -7.93 11.50
N ILE A 241 35.04 -7.33 11.20
CA ILE A 241 35.52 -7.13 9.83
C ILE A 241 36.75 -8.00 9.64
N SER A 242 36.81 -8.78 8.56
CA SER A 242 37.95 -9.64 8.22
C SER A 242 38.43 -9.43 6.79
N ASP A 243 39.70 -9.74 6.54
CA ASP A 243 40.30 -9.71 5.20
C ASP A 243 40.10 -11.02 4.42
N GLY A 244 40.53 -11.05 3.15
CA GLY A 244 40.42 -12.22 2.28
C GLY A 244 41.24 -13.45 2.72
N THR A 245 42.06 -13.33 3.77
CA THR A 245 42.79 -14.44 4.40
C THR A 245 42.11 -14.96 5.66
N GLY A 246 41.02 -14.33 6.09
CA GLY A 246 40.30 -14.64 7.33
C GLY A 246 40.89 -13.96 8.56
N ALA A 247 41.81 -13.00 8.40
CA ALA A 247 42.35 -12.24 9.53
C ALA A 247 41.33 -11.19 9.98
N CYS A 248 41.02 -11.15 11.28
CA CYS A 248 40.13 -10.16 11.88
C CYS A 248 40.81 -8.78 11.93
N LEU A 249 40.27 -7.83 11.14
CA LEU A 249 40.72 -6.45 11.03
C LEU A 249 40.04 -5.52 12.04
N PHE A 250 38.80 -5.81 12.44
CA PHE A 250 38.05 -5.03 13.42
C PHE A 250 37.08 -5.92 14.18
N ASP A 251 36.92 -5.68 15.48
CA ASP A 251 36.05 -6.44 16.36
C ASP A 251 35.43 -5.52 17.43
N SER A 252 34.14 -5.21 17.25
CA SER A 252 33.39 -4.36 18.18
C SER A 252 33.11 -5.01 19.55
N THR A 253 33.37 -6.32 19.74
CA THR A 253 33.30 -6.91 21.10
C THR A 253 34.44 -6.45 21.99
N LYS A 254 35.53 -5.95 21.39
CA LYS A 254 36.71 -5.46 22.11
C LYS A 254 36.65 -3.96 22.36
N GLN A 255 35.85 -3.22 21.60
CA GLN A 255 35.69 -1.77 21.70
C GLN A 255 34.25 -1.38 21.33
N SER A 256 33.52 -0.76 22.26
CA SER A 256 32.17 -0.24 22.03
C SER A 256 32.16 1.29 21.93
N ILE A 257 31.29 1.83 21.09
CA ILE A 257 31.04 3.26 20.95
C ILE A 257 29.53 3.50 20.90
N SER A 258 29.03 4.44 21.68
CA SER A 258 27.62 4.87 21.65
C SER A 258 27.48 6.07 20.73
N LEU A 259 26.50 6.03 19.82
CA LEU A 259 26.25 7.07 18.82
C LEU A 259 24.82 7.58 18.94
N ARG A 260 24.63 8.86 18.63
CA ARG A 260 23.29 9.40 18.35
C ARG A 260 22.84 8.94 16.96
N LEU A 261 21.52 8.89 16.73
CA LEU A 261 20.91 8.39 15.49
C LEU A 261 21.40 9.09 14.21
N ASP A 262 21.82 10.35 14.30
CA ASP A 262 22.33 11.18 13.20
C ASP A 262 23.87 11.25 13.14
N GLN A 263 24.56 10.60 14.07
CA GLN A 263 26.00 10.70 14.22
C GLN A 263 26.71 9.61 13.41
N SER A 264 27.40 10.02 12.36
CA SER A 264 28.33 9.13 11.64
C SER A 264 29.70 9.17 12.31
N VAL A 265 30.26 7.99 12.61
CA VAL A 265 31.64 7.84 13.10
C VAL A 265 32.39 6.86 12.23
N VAL A 266 33.68 7.12 12.02
CA VAL A 266 34.57 6.14 11.39
C VAL A 266 34.98 5.13 12.47
N VAL A 267 34.41 3.92 12.39
CA VAL A 267 34.66 2.82 13.35
C VAL A 267 36.01 2.12 13.12
N ALA A 268 36.51 2.10 11.88
CA ALA A 268 37.83 1.59 11.54
C ALA A 268 38.39 2.31 10.31
N ARG A 269 39.70 2.58 10.29
CA ARG A 269 40.45 2.94 9.09
C ARG A 269 41.49 1.87 8.86
N PHE A 270 41.54 1.34 7.65
CA PHE A 270 42.47 0.29 7.28
C PHE A 270 43.52 0.87 6.32
N GLY A 271 44.78 0.43 6.44
CA GLY A 271 45.89 0.89 5.60
C GLY A 271 45.92 0.23 4.21
N ASP A 272 46.90 0.57 3.39
CA ASP A 272 47.00 0.07 2.00
C ASP A 272 47.38 -1.43 1.89
N ASP A 273 47.78 -2.06 3.00
CA ASP A 273 48.27 -3.45 3.05
C ASP A 273 47.15 -4.52 3.14
N ILE A 274 45.88 -4.13 3.03
CA ILE A 274 44.73 -5.06 3.16
C ILE A 274 44.62 -5.96 1.94
N LYS A 275 44.37 -7.25 2.19
CA LYS A 275 44.04 -8.21 1.14
C LYS A 275 42.53 -8.24 0.88
N LEU A 276 42.14 -7.79 -0.32
CA LEU A 276 40.76 -7.87 -0.82
C LEU A 276 40.39 -9.32 -1.21
N PRO A 277 39.11 -9.72 -1.07
CA PRO A 277 37.98 -8.92 -0.62
C PRO A 277 37.93 -8.77 0.91
N VAL A 278 37.45 -7.62 1.40
CA VAL A 278 37.09 -7.45 2.81
C VAL A 278 35.70 -8.04 3.03
N SER A 279 35.55 -8.89 4.05
CA SER A 279 34.26 -9.39 4.49
C SER A 279 33.85 -8.69 5.80
N VAL A 280 32.63 -8.18 5.84
CA VAL A 280 32.04 -7.58 7.04
C VAL A 280 31.03 -8.59 7.60
N HIS A 281 31.38 -9.22 8.71
CA HIS A 281 30.53 -10.15 9.44
C HIS A 281 29.83 -9.41 10.56
N LEU A 282 28.54 -9.20 10.40
CA LEU A 282 27.71 -8.62 11.45
C LEU A 282 27.13 -9.80 12.24
N LEU A 283 27.82 -10.22 13.29
CA LEU A 283 27.29 -11.21 14.23
C LEU A 283 26.15 -10.53 14.99
N TYR A 284 24.91 -10.85 14.59
CA TYR A 284 23.66 -10.33 15.14
C TYR A 284 23.25 -8.91 14.70
N LEU A 285 23.33 -8.55 13.41
CA LEU A 285 22.66 -7.31 12.92
C LEU A 285 21.12 -7.36 12.89
N ALA A 286 20.52 -8.29 13.61
CA ALA A 286 19.13 -8.15 13.97
C ALA A 286 19.11 -7.63 15.40
N ALA A 287 19.04 -6.30 15.58
CA ALA A 287 18.02 -5.83 16.52
C ALA A 287 16.79 -6.66 16.16
N GLN A 288 16.28 -7.49 17.09
CA GLN A 288 15.19 -8.41 16.75
C GLN A 288 14.19 -7.64 15.89
N PRO A 289 13.94 -8.08 14.64
CA PRO A 289 13.19 -7.27 13.70
C PRO A 289 11.88 -6.94 14.41
N ALA A 290 11.63 -5.65 14.53
CA ALA A 290 10.55 -5.18 15.36
C ALA A 290 9.25 -5.89 14.93
N PRO A 291 8.41 -6.36 15.86
CA PRO A 291 7.27 -7.17 15.49
C PRO A 291 6.44 -6.48 14.40
N PRO A 292 6.05 -7.21 13.34
CA PRO A 292 5.32 -6.60 12.24
C PRO A 292 3.97 -6.05 12.72
N SER A 293 3.57 -4.90 12.18
CA SER A 293 2.43 -4.15 12.72
C SER A 293 1.11 -4.92 12.71
N PHE A 294 0.93 -5.85 11.77
CA PHE A 294 -0.25 -6.70 11.70
C PHE A 294 -0.49 -7.50 12.99
N LEU A 295 0.54 -7.80 13.79
CA LEU A 295 0.36 -8.48 15.07
C LEU A 295 -0.42 -7.61 16.06
N TYR A 296 -0.08 -6.33 16.16
CA TYR A 296 -0.79 -5.39 17.03
C TYR A 296 -2.20 -5.10 16.52
N VAL A 297 -2.35 -4.94 15.21
CA VAL A 297 -3.66 -4.72 14.58
C VAL A 297 -4.59 -5.91 14.84
N ASN A 298 -4.13 -7.13 14.56
CA ASN A 298 -4.92 -8.34 14.75
C ASN A 298 -5.23 -8.60 16.23
N GLN A 299 -4.30 -8.30 17.14
CA GLN A 299 -4.54 -8.42 18.57
C GLN A 299 -5.63 -7.43 19.01
N TYR A 300 -5.56 -6.18 18.57
CA TYR A 300 -6.58 -5.19 18.88
C TYR A 300 -7.96 -5.59 18.37
N ILE A 301 -8.06 -6.07 17.11
CA ILE A 301 -9.34 -6.53 16.54
C ILE A 301 -9.92 -7.68 17.38
N LYS A 302 -9.09 -8.66 17.77
CA LYS A 302 -9.54 -9.76 18.65
C LYS A 302 -10.05 -9.26 20.00
N ASP A 303 -9.38 -8.26 20.58
CA ASP A 303 -9.76 -7.70 21.87
C ASP A 303 -11.03 -6.82 21.76
N VAL A 304 -11.33 -6.27 20.60
CA VAL A 304 -12.62 -5.57 20.33
C VAL A 304 -13.75 -6.58 20.20
N VAL A 305 -13.59 -7.60 19.36
CA VAL A 305 -14.63 -8.64 19.16
C VAL A 305 -15.00 -9.30 20.49
N LYS A 306 -14.01 -9.63 21.33
CA LYS A 306 -14.28 -10.20 22.65
C LYS A 306 -15.11 -9.29 23.57
N ARG A 307 -14.91 -7.97 23.50
CA ARG A 307 -15.68 -7.03 24.32
C ARG A 307 -17.11 -6.91 23.83
N GLU A 308 -17.30 -6.94 22.51
CA GLU A 308 -18.64 -6.97 21.91
C GLU A 308 -19.39 -8.25 22.32
N ASP A 309 -18.72 -9.41 22.28
CA ASP A 309 -19.30 -10.68 22.74
C ASP A 309 -19.66 -10.64 24.25
N GLU A 310 -18.78 -10.08 25.09
CA GLU A 310 -19.02 -9.92 26.54
C GLU A 310 -20.17 -8.92 26.84
N GLU A 311 -20.28 -7.82 26.09
CA GLU A 311 -21.36 -6.84 26.22
C GLU A 311 -22.72 -7.41 25.78
N GLU A 312 -22.77 -8.23 24.72
CA GLU A 312 -23.99 -8.92 24.28
C GLU A 312 -24.47 -9.95 25.33
N GLU A 313 -23.55 -10.73 25.92
CA GLU A 313 -23.88 -11.67 27.01
C GLU A 313 -24.44 -10.94 28.25
N GLU A 314 -23.86 -9.80 28.64
CA GLU A 314 -24.36 -8.99 29.76
C GLU A 314 -25.75 -8.37 29.47
N GLU A 315 -26.01 -7.92 28.24
CA GLU A 315 -27.33 -7.40 27.86
C GLU A 315 -28.42 -8.49 27.87
N GLU A 316 -28.11 -9.71 27.43
CA GLU A 316 -29.02 -10.86 27.51
C GLU A 316 -29.33 -11.25 28.96
N GLU A 317 -28.32 -11.25 29.85
CA GLU A 317 -28.53 -11.53 31.28
C GLU A 317 -29.39 -10.46 31.96
N VAL A 318 -29.17 -9.17 31.67
CA VAL A 318 -29.97 -8.06 32.20
C VAL A 318 -31.41 -8.11 31.67
N PHE A 319 -31.61 -8.46 30.40
CA PHE A 319 -32.95 -8.64 29.83
C PHE A 319 -33.70 -9.81 30.47
N HIS A 320 -33.01 -10.92 30.73
CA HIS A 320 -33.59 -12.06 31.44
C HIS A 320 -33.99 -11.68 32.88
N MET A 321 -33.14 -10.96 33.61
CA MET A 321 -33.44 -10.51 34.98
C MET A 321 -34.56 -9.45 35.06
N ALA A 322 -34.77 -8.65 34.02
CA ALA A 322 -35.85 -7.65 33.96
C ALA A 322 -37.22 -8.24 33.53
N SER A 323 -37.23 -9.50 33.08
CA SER A 323 -38.43 -10.21 32.62
C SER A 323 -39.08 -11.12 33.68
N GLU A 324 -38.49 -11.21 34.88
CA GLU A 324 -39.03 -11.86 36.09
C GLU A 324 -39.67 -10.87 37.07
#